data_AF-A0A6P0DSV1-F1
#
_entry.id   AF-A0A6P0DSV1-F1
#
_cell.length_a   1.000
_cell.length_b   1.000
_cell.length_c   1.000
_cell.angle_alpha   90.00
_cell.angle_beta   90.00
_cell.angle_gamma   90.00
#
_symmetry.space_group_name_H-M   'P 1'
#
loop_
_entity.id
_entity.type
_entity.pdbx_description
1 polymer ?
#
loop_
_entity_poly.entity_id
_entity_poly.type
_entity_poly.pdbx_seq_one_letter_code
_entity_poly.pdbx_strand_id
1 'polypeptide(L)'
;MTTFETIFNNPSLPQTKSQRPGGRQKQEGSALSPEGSAAKAAFLINGNSYFAELARALRQARRTIWIVGWDFNPNIRLEPDKSDKTLADLLHALAAANPKLEIRILIWALGPVYS
;
A
#
# COMPACT_ATOMS: atom_id res chain seq x y z
N MET A 1 3.44 -4.00 47.51
CA MET A 1 2.89 -3.47 46.25
C MET A 1 3.96 -2.62 45.60
N THR A 2 4.57 -2.91 44.44
CA THR A 2 4.43 -3.97 43.43
C THR A 2 5.72 -3.82 42.58
N THR A 3 6.67 -4.76 42.61
CA THR A 3 6.84 -5.85 41.61
C THR A 3 6.79 -5.37 40.15
N PHE A 4 7.84 -4.69 39.65
CA PHE A 4 8.15 -4.68 38.21
C PHE A 4 9.61 -4.28 37.85
N GLU A 5 10.42 -3.81 38.81
CA GLU A 5 11.80 -3.33 38.55
C GLU A 5 12.89 -4.44 38.59
N THR A 6 12.55 -5.70 38.90
CA THR A 6 13.58 -6.71 39.24
C THR A 6 13.94 -7.69 38.12
N ILE A 7 13.35 -7.60 36.92
CA ILE A 7 13.54 -8.64 35.89
C ILE A 7 14.81 -8.46 35.03
N PHE A 8 15.41 -7.26 34.96
CA PHE A 8 16.56 -7.03 34.07
C PHE A 8 17.94 -7.23 34.68
N ASN A 9 18.06 -7.61 35.96
CA ASN A 9 19.34 -7.75 36.65
C ASN A 9 19.65 -9.19 37.05
N ASN A 10 19.55 -10.14 36.11
CA ASN A 10 19.98 -11.53 36.32
C ASN A 10 21.29 -11.83 35.55
N PRO A 11 22.41 -12.09 36.23
CA PRO A 11 23.74 -12.30 35.63
C PRO A 11 23.95 -13.65 34.93
N SER A 12 22.90 -14.42 34.63
CA SER A 12 22.99 -15.80 34.12
C SER A 12 22.66 -15.98 32.62
N LEU A 13 22.45 -14.89 31.87
CA LEU A 13 22.31 -14.98 30.41
C LEU A 13 23.68 -14.94 29.71
N PRO A 14 23.98 -15.88 28.80
CA PRO A 14 25.26 -15.92 28.10
C PRO A 14 25.42 -14.69 27.19
N GLN A 15 26.43 -13.87 27.49
CA GLN A 15 26.94 -12.85 26.57
C GLN A 15 27.54 -13.53 25.35
N THR A 16 26.93 -13.37 24.17
CA THR A 16 27.56 -13.80 22.91
C THR A 16 28.02 -12.59 22.08
N LYS A 17 29.32 -12.31 22.27
CA LYS A 17 30.32 -11.66 21.42
C LYS A 17 30.02 -10.29 20.81
N SER A 18 30.52 -9.30 21.54
CA SER A 18 31.09 -8.05 21.02
C SER A 18 32.16 -8.27 19.94
N GLN A 19 32.06 -7.43 18.90
CA GLN A 19 33.09 -6.87 18.01
C GLN A 19 33.88 -7.77 17.03
N ARG A 20 33.79 -7.40 15.74
CA ARG A 20 34.87 -7.53 14.75
C ARG A 20 35.40 -6.13 14.39
N PRO A 21 36.71 -5.89 14.45
CA PRO A 21 37.34 -4.67 13.93
C PRO A 21 37.63 -4.86 12.44
N GLY A 22 37.42 -3.82 11.62
CA GLY A 22 37.82 -3.83 10.21
C GLY A 22 36.91 -2.98 9.35
N GLY A 23 37.44 -1.82 8.93
CA GLY A 23 36.73 -0.82 8.14
C GLY A 23 36.18 -1.38 6.83
N ARG A 24 34.85 -1.45 6.76
CA ARG A 24 34.09 -1.12 5.55
C ARG A 24 32.95 -0.25 6.01
N GLN A 25 33.08 1.06 5.78
CA GLN A 25 31.89 1.89 5.61
C GLN A 25 31.09 1.22 4.50
N LYS A 26 30.00 0.54 4.89
CA LYS A 26 28.95 0.18 3.98
C LYS A 26 28.52 1.52 3.41
N GLN A 27 28.85 1.82 2.15
CA GLN A 27 28.14 2.84 1.40
C GLN A 27 26.70 2.35 1.42
N GLU A 28 25.94 2.84 2.40
CA GLU A 28 24.50 2.80 2.36
C GLU A 28 24.16 3.59 1.09
N GLY A 29 23.94 2.86 0.00
CA GLY A 29 23.18 3.40 -1.12
C GLY A 29 21.93 3.97 -0.48
N SER A 30 21.88 5.31 -0.43
CA SER A 30 20.89 6.07 0.31
C SER A 30 19.53 5.49 -0.05
N ALA A 31 18.93 4.75 0.88
CA ALA A 31 17.53 4.40 0.75
C ALA A 31 16.82 5.75 0.61
N LEU A 32 16.16 5.96 -0.52
CA LEU A 32 15.32 7.14 -0.69
C LEU A 32 14.22 6.99 0.36
N SER A 33 14.39 7.70 1.46
CA SER A 33 13.40 7.85 2.53
C SER A 33 12.62 9.11 2.18
N PRO A 34 11.55 9.04 1.37
CA PRO A 34 10.73 10.21 1.14
C PRO A 34 10.11 10.62 2.48
N GLU A 35 10.61 11.69 3.06
CA GLU A 35 9.98 12.37 4.19
C GLU A 35 8.90 13.30 3.62
N GLY A 36 7.67 13.14 4.11
CA GLY A 36 6.53 13.91 3.64
C GLY A 36 5.44 13.99 4.69
N SER A 37 4.73 15.12 4.73
CA SER A 37 3.57 15.33 5.59
C SER A 37 2.31 15.43 4.74
N ALA A 38 1.21 14.86 5.24
CA ALA A 38 -0.10 14.93 4.62
C ALA A 38 -1.06 15.67 5.54
N ALA A 39 -1.81 16.63 4.99
CA ALA A 39 -2.83 17.35 5.75
C ALA A 39 -4.01 16.45 6.19
N LYS A 40 -4.22 15.34 5.49
CA LYS A 40 -5.27 14.34 5.78
C LYS A 40 -4.75 12.95 5.46
N ALA A 41 -4.95 12.02 6.40
CA ALA A 41 -4.67 10.61 6.23
C ALA A 41 -5.76 9.80 6.94
N ALA A 42 -6.10 8.64 6.39
CA ALA A 42 -7.08 7.73 6.98
C ALA A 42 -6.64 6.28 6.75
N PHE A 43 -6.97 5.42 7.71
CA PHE A 43 -6.78 3.97 7.58
C PHE A 43 -8.06 3.34 7.03
N LEU A 44 -7.91 2.52 6.00
CA LEU A 44 -9.00 1.74 5.42
C LEU A 44 -8.79 0.29 5.81
N ILE A 45 -9.55 -0.16 6.81
CA ILE A 45 -9.47 -1.52 7.30
C ILE A 45 -10.45 -2.38 6.47
N ASN A 46 -9.92 -3.46 5.91
CA ASN A 46 -10.59 -4.45 5.07
C ASN A 46 -10.98 -3.95 3.66
N GLY A 47 -11.28 -4.92 2.78
CA GLY A 47 -11.61 -4.67 1.39
C GLY A 47 -12.85 -3.81 1.17
N ASN A 48 -13.90 -3.97 1.98
CA ASN A 48 -15.16 -3.22 1.79
C ASN A 48 -14.96 -1.70 1.92
N SER A 49 -14.30 -1.26 2.99
CA SER A 49 -13.99 0.16 3.22
C SER A 49 -13.06 0.71 2.14
N TYR A 50 -12.05 -0.09 1.75
CA TYR A 50 -11.10 0.27 0.72
C TYR A 50 -11.76 0.46 -0.65
N PHE A 51 -12.54 -0.52 -1.12
CA PHE A 51 -13.15 -0.48 -2.44
C PHE A 51 -14.28 0.55 -2.55
N ALA A 52 -15.02 0.80 -1.47
CA ALA A 52 -16.01 1.89 -1.43
C ALA A 52 -15.34 3.26 -1.60
N GLU A 53 -14.26 3.53 -0.88
CA GLU A 53 -13.50 4.78 -1.02
C GLU A 53 -12.80 4.89 -2.38
N LEU A 54 -12.28 3.78 -2.92
CA LEU A 54 -11.73 3.74 -4.27
C LEU A 54 -12.80 4.11 -5.31
N ALA A 55 -13.98 3.50 -5.26
CA ALA A 55 -15.08 3.82 -6.17
C ALA A 55 -15.50 5.29 -6.06
N ARG A 56 -15.54 5.84 -4.83
CA ARG A 56 -15.81 7.25 -4.57
C ARG A 56 -14.75 8.16 -5.19
N ALA A 57 -13.47 7.82 -5.05
CA ALA A 57 -12.35 8.59 -5.59
C ALA A 57 -12.32 8.56 -7.13
N LEU A 58 -12.53 7.38 -7.74
CA LEU A 58 -12.57 7.21 -9.20
C LEU A 58 -13.66 8.08 -9.84
N ARG A 59 -14.87 8.13 -9.26
CA ARG A 59 -15.98 8.97 -9.76
C ARG A 59 -15.71 10.48 -9.68
N GLN A 60 -14.80 10.90 -8.81
CA GLN A 60 -14.39 12.30 -8.68
C GLN A 60 -13.24 12.68 -9.61
N ALA A 61 -12.58 11.71 -10.25
CA ALA A 61 -11.46 11.99 -11.14
C ALA A 61 -11.87 12.90 -12.31
N ARG A 62 -10.98 13.83 -12.68
CA ARG A 62 -11.25 14.84 -13.73
C ARG A 62 -10.24 14.83 -14.88
N ARG A 63 -8.99 14.45 -14.62
CA ARG A 63 -7.89 14.56 -15.59
C ARG A 63 -7.12 13.28 -15.76
N THR A 64 -6.71 12.64 -14.66
CA THR A 64 -5.91 11.42 -14.75
C THR A 64 -6.24 10.46 -13.63
N ILE A 65 -6.28 9.16 -13.95
CA ILE A 65 -6.30 8.06 -13.00
C ILE A 65 -5.04 7.23 -13.26
N TRP A 66 -4.26 7.00 -12.22
CA TRP A 66 -3.10 6.11 -12.26
C TRP A 66 -3.40 4.86 -11.44
N ILE A 67 -3.29 3.70 -12.08
CA ILE A 67 -3.42 2.40 -11.42
C ILE A 67 -2.08 1.70 -11.58
N VAL A 68 -1.43 1.40 -10.46
CA VAL A 68 -0.12 0.73 -10.41
C VAL A 68 -0.23 -0.43 -9.45
N GLY A 69 0.20 -1.61 -9.88
CA GLY A 69 0.07 -2.81 -9.05
C GLY A 69 0.78 -4.03 -9.63
N TRP A 70 0.86 -5.06 -8.80
CA TRP A 70 1.39 -6.38 -9.19
C TRP A 70 0.38 -7.20 -10.01
N ASP A 71 -0.91 -6.99 -9.79
CA ASP A 71 -2.02 -7.68 -10.46
C ASP A 71 -3.18 -6.69 -10.67
N PHE A 72 -3.98 -6.94 -11.72
CA PHE A 72 -5.15 -6.15 -12.06
C PHE A 72 -6.27 -7.04 -12.55
N ASN A 73 -7.29 -7.19 -11.70
CA ASN A 73 -8.52 -7.88 -12.08
C ASN A 73 -9.60 -6.84 -12.42
N PRO A 74 -9.94 -6.64 -13.71
CA PRO A 74 -10.98 -5.69 -14.13
C PRO A 74 -12.39 -6.09 -13.67
N ASN A 75 -12.61 -7.36 -13.31
CA ASN A 75 -13.93 -7.91 -13.00
C ASN A 75 -14.33 -7.74 -11.53
N ILE A 76 -13.50 -7.09 -10.71
CA ILE A 76 -13.84 -6.83 -9.31
C ILE A 76 -15.07 -5.93 -9.23
N ARG A 77 -16.06 -6.33 -8.42
CA ARG A 77 -17.17 -5.45 -8.02
C ARG A 77 -16.74 -4.63 -6.82
N LEU A 78 -16.60 -3.32 -7.00
CA LEU A 78 -16.12 -2.42 -5.94
C LEU A 78 -17.13 -2.22 -4.82
N GLU A 79 -18.42 -2.25 -5.15
CA GLU A 79 -19.54 -2.02 -4.21
C GLU A 79 -20.63 -3.08 -4.45
N PRO A 80 -20.37 -4.36 -4.15
CA PRO A 80 -21.24 -5.48 -4.54
C PRO A 80 -22.64 -5.41 -3.90
N ASP A 81 -22.79 -4.76 -2.75
CA ASP A 81 -24.09 -4.55 -2.09
C ASP A 81 -24.94 -3.45 -2.75
N LYS A 82 -24.34 -2.64 -3.64
CA LYS A 82 -24.99 -1.49 -4.29
C LYS A 82 -25.09 -1.64 -5.80
N SER A 83 -24.18 -2.38 -6.42
CA SER A 83 -24.08 -2.48 -7.87
C SER A 83 -23.34 -3.73 -8.30
N ASP A 84 -23.82 -4.34 -9.37
CA ASP A 84 -23.11 -5.43 -10.06
C ASP A 84 -22.03 -4.95 -11.03
N LYS A 85 -21.84 -3.64 -11.17
CA LYS A 85 -20.82 -3.08 -12.05
C LYS A 85 -19.41 -3.43 -11.58
N THR A 86 -18.59 -3.85 -12.53
CA THR A 86 -17.18 -4.15 -12.33
C THR A 86 -16.32 -2.87 -12.34
N LEU A 87 -15.06 -3.01 -11.94
CA LEU A 87 -14.06 -1.95 -12.09
C LEU A 87 -13.92 -1.53 -13.56
N ALA A 88 -13.91 -2.48 -14.50
CA ALA A 88 -13.89 -2.17 -15.93
C ALA A 88 -15.10 -1.34 -16.36
N ASP A 89 -16.31 -1.73 -15.95
CA ASP A 89 -17.53 -0.98 -16.29
C ASP A 89 -17.45 0.47 -15.78
N LEU A 90 -16.94 0.66 -14.56
CA LEU A 90 -16.75 1.99 -13.99
C LEU A 90 -15.72 2.80 -14.78
N LEU A 91 -14.54 2.25 -15.07
CA LEU A 91 -13.48 2.95 -15.80
C LEU A 91 -13.93 3.30 -17.22
N HIS A 92 -14.62 2.40 -17.92
CA HIS A 92 -15.19 2.66 -19.24
C HIS A 92 -16.25 3.76 -19.19
N ALA A 93 -17.16 3.73 -18.22
CA ALA A 93 -18.17 4.78 -18.07
C ALA A 93 -17.53 6.16 -17.80
N LEU A 94 -16.47 6.22 -16.99
CA LEU A 94 -15.74 7.45 -16.70
C LEU A 94 -15.01 8.00 -17.94
N ALA A 95 -14.34 7.13 -18.70
CA ALA A 95 -13.67 7.52 -19.94
C ALA A 95 -14.65 8.01 -21.00
N ALA A 96 -15.82 7.34 -21.13
CA ALA A 96 -16.86 7.76 -22.05
C ALA A 96 -17.50 9.11 -21.66
N ALA A 97 -17.74 9.32 -20.36
CA ALA A 97 -18.33 10.56 -19.85
C ALA A 97 -17.37 11.77 -19.92
N ASN A 98 -16.06 11.53 -19.89
CA ASN A 98 -15.05 12.59 -19.95
C ASN A 98 -13.91 12.20 -20.89
N PRO A 99 -13.98 12.58 -22.18
CA PRO A 99 -12.93 12.29 -23.17
C PRO A 99 -11.55 12.90 -22.84
N LYS A 100 -11.46 13.82 -21.88
CA LYS A 100 -10.19 14.41 -21.40
C LYS A 100 -9.59 13.63 -20.21
N LEU A 101 -10.28 12.62 -19.70
CA LEU A 101 -9.80 11.76 -18.62
C LEU A 101 -8.85 10.72 -19.19
N GLU A 102 -7.61 10.72 -18.72
CA GLU A 102 -6.64 9.70 -19.05
C GLU A 102 -6.59 8.62 -17.97
N ILE A 103 -6.76 7.36 -18.36
CA ILE A 103 -6.66 6.22 -17.45
C ILE A 103 -5.38 5.47 -17.82
N ARG A 104 -4.40 5.48 -16.92
CA ARG A 104 -3.07 4.91 -17.12
C ARG A 104 -2.88 3.75 -16.17
N ILE A 105 -2.63 2.57 -16.73
CA ILE A 105 -2.52 1.32 -15.98
C ILE A 105 -1.12 0.74 -16.20
N LEU A 106 -0.37 0.54 -15.12
CA LEU A 106 0.95 -0.09 -15.12
C LEU A 106 0.91 -1.32 -14.21
N ILE A 107 0.94 -2.50 -14.81
CA ILE A 107 0.92 -3.78 -14.11
C ILE A 107 2.16 -4.58 -14.49
N TRP A 108 2.74 -5.28 -13.52
CA TRP A 108 3.90 -6.11 -13.75
C TRP A 108 3.53 -7.34 -14.59
N ALA A 109 4.34 -7.65 -15.62
CA ALA A 109 4.04 -8.70 -16.60
C ALA A 109 4.02 -10.13 -16.01
N LEU A 110 4.60 -10.31 -14.82
CA LEU A 110 4.62 -11.54 -14.06
C LEU A 110 4.08 -11.23 -12.66
N GLY A 111 2.77 -11.01 -12.55
CA GLY A 111 2.10 -10.98 -11.24
C GLY A 111 2.46 -12.23 -10.41
N PRO A 112 2.15 -12.28 -9.11
CA PRO A 112 2.58 -13.39 -8.27
C PRO A 112 2.09 -14.73 -8.84
N VAL A 113 3.02 -15.50 -9.44
CA VAL A 113 2.81 -16.88 -9.90
C VAL A 113 2.57 -17.83 -8.71
N TYR A 114 2.72 -17.30 -7.48
CA TYR A 114 2.52 -17.98 -6.23
C TYR A 114 1.53 -17.17 -5.38
N SER A 115 0.26 -17.51 -5.40
CA SER A 115 -0.77 -17.06 -4.45
C SER A 115 -1.75 -18.18 -4.23
#